data_AF-A0A7W0JXH2-F1
#
_entry.id   AF-A0A7W0JXH2-F1
#
_cell.length_a   1.000
_cell.length_b   1.000
_cell.length_c   1.000
_cell.angle_alpha   90.00
_cell.angle_beta   90.00
_cell.angle_gamma   90.00
#
_symmetry.space_group_name_H-M   'P 1'
#
loop_
_entity.id
_entity.type
_entity.pdbx_description
1 polymer ?
#
loop_
_entity_poly.entity_id
_entity_poly.type
_entity_poly.pdbx_seq_one_letter_code
_entity_poly.pdbx_strand_id
1 'polypeptide(L)'
;MYQPLEAVGPAAGRVVAFARGSGSSMLIAAVPRLTGAAGDPDLWSGTTLPVPADAPRQWTCALTGESHLTGEDGRLRLDRLFGVLPAALLLSDPDLE
;
A
#
# COMPACT_ATOMS: atom_id res chain seq x y z
N MET A 1 15.78 -2.25 7.02
CA MET A 1 15.14 -3.49 6.51
C MET A 1 14.51 -3.21 5.15
N TYR A 2 14.54 -4.17 4.23
CA TYR A 2 13.82 -4.13 2.95
C TYR A 2 13.06 -5.43 2.79
N GLN A 3 11.78 -5.36 2.43
CA GLN A 3 10.92 -6.52 2.25
C GLN A 3 10.01 -6.31 1.03
N PRO A 4 10.11 -7.15 -0.01
CA PRO A 4 9.12 -7.19 -1.07
C PRO A 4 7.73 -7.52 -0.52
N LEU A 5 6.68 -6.88 -1.05
CA LEU A 5 5.30 -7.17 -0.70
C LEU A 5 4.54 -7.64 -1.94
N GLU A 6 3.97 -8.84 -1.85
CA GLU A 6 3.17 -9.42 -2.94
C GLU A 6 1.70 -9.11 -2.70
N ALA A 7 1.07 -8.43 -3.67
CA ALA A 7 -0.35 -8.19 -3.66
C ALA A 7 -1.14 -9.51 -3.81
N VAL A 8 -2.37 -9.53 -3.32
CA VAL A 8 -3.30 -10.67 -3.40
C VAL A 8 -4.62 -10.22 -4.00
N GLY A 9 -5.13 -10.97 -4.96
CA GLY A 9 -6.41 -10.70 -5.63
C GLY A 9 -6.30 -10.60 -7.16
N PRO A 10 -7.39 -10.19 -7.84
CA PRO A 10 -7.51 -10.26 -9.30
C PRO A 10 -6.42 -9.50 -10.07
N ALA A 11 -5.95 -8.36 -9.55
CA ALA A 11 -4.92 -7.53 -10.20
C ALA A 11 -3.53 -7.64 -9.54
N ALA A 12 -3.27 -8.67 -8.72
CA ALA A 12 -2.03 -8.81 -7.98
C ALA A 12 -0.75 -8.72 -8.85
N GLY A 13 -0.76 -9.38 -10.02
CA GLY A 13 0.36 -9.35 -10.97
C GLY A 13 0.62 -7.98 -11.63
N ARG A 14 -0.22 -6.98 -11.36
CA ARG A 14 -0.14 -5.62 -11.89
C ARG A 14 0.38 -4.62 -10.88
N VAL A 15 0.98 -5.09 -9.78
CA VAL A 15 1.45 -4.23 -8.69
C VAL A 15 2.91 -4.57 -8.40
N VAL A 16 3.71 -3.54 -8.12
CA VAL A 16 5.02 -3.68 -7.51
C VAL A 16 4.96 -2.95 -6.18
N ALA A 17 5.31 -3.64 -5.10
CA ALA A 17 5.32 -3.04 -3.78
C ALA A 17 6.47 -3.56 -2.92
N PHE A 18 6.93 -2.73 -1.99
CA PHE A 18 7.90 -3.12 -0.97
C PHE A 18 7.73 -2.28 0.29
N ALA A 19 8.09 -2.87 1.42
CA ALA A 19 8.31 -2.18 2.68
C ALA A 19 9.80 -1.88 2.86
N ARG A 20 10.11 -0.74 3.48
CA ARG A 20 11.45 -0.40 3.94
C ARG A 20 11.38 0.20 5.34
N GLY A 21 12.10 -0.42 6.27
CA GLY A 21 12.20 0.03 7.66
C GLY A 21 13.55 0.67 7.99
N SER A 22 13.55 1.67 8.86
CA SER A 22 14.73 2.32 9.44
C SER A 22 14.44 2.76 10.88
N GLY A 23 15.04 2.08 11.87
CA GLY A 23 14.70 2.30 13.28
C GLY A 23 13.24 1.93 13.55
N SER A 24 12.49 2.81 14.20
CA SER A 24 11.05 2.68 14.45
C SER A 24 10.17 3.10 13.26
N SER A 25 10.75 3.65 12.20
CA SER A 25 9.99 4.10 11.02
C SER A 25 9.90 3.02 9.96
N MET A 26 8.73 2.91 9.33
CA MET A 26 8.47 2.07 8.17
C MET A 26 7.83 2.88 7.05
N LEU A 27 8.24 2.60 5.82
CA LEU A 27 7.54 3.05 4.62
C LEU A 27 7.07 1.86 3.80
N ILE A 28 5.96 2.02 3.10
CA ILE A 28 5.50 1.12 2.04
C ILE A 28 5.37 1.92 0.75
N ALA A 29 6.05 1.48 -0.30
CA ALA A 29 5.85 1.99 -1.65
C ALA A 29 5.06 0.97 -2.46
N ALA A 30 4.00 1.41 -3.14
CA ALA A 30 3.20 0.58 -4.03
C ALA A 30 2.90 1.34 -5.32
N VAL A 31 3.13 0.70 -6.46
CA VAL A 31 2.87 1.27 -7.79
C VAL A 31 2.23 0.24 -8.73
N PRO A 32 1.29 0.65 -9.59
CA PRO A 32 0.84 -0.15 -10.72
C PRO A 32 1.99 -0.43 -11.71
N ARG A 33 1.94 -1.59 -12.35
CA ARG A 33 2.72 -1.96 -13.54
C ARG A 33 1.76 -2.44 -14.64
N LEU A 34 2.23 -2.45 -15.88
CA LEU A 34 1.42 -2.88 -17.04
C LEU A 34 0.14 -2.02 -17.15
N THR A 35 0.30 -0.70 -17.14
CA THR A 35 -0.77 0.29 -16.91
C THR A 35 -1.74 0.51 -18.06
N GLY A 36 -1.74 -0.33 -19.10
CA GLY A 36 -2.66 -0.20 -20.25
C GLY A 36 -4.15 -0.18 -19.88
N ALA A 37 -4.51 -0.64 -18.68
CA ALA A 37 -5.87 -0.63 -18.11
C ALA A 37 -5.99 0.22 -16.82
N ALA A 38 -4.97 1.00 -16.45
CA ALA A 38 -4.93 1.69 -15.15
C ALA A 38 -5.98 2.82 -14.98
N GLY A 39 -6.70 3.20 -16.04
CA GLY A 39 -7.82 4.12 -15.99
C GLY A 39 -9.18 3.46 -15.70
N ASP A 40 -9.23 2.13 -15.59
CA ASP A 40 -10.43 1.40 -15.20
C ASP A 40 -10.63 1.52 -13.67
N PRO A 41 -11.72 2.15 -13.19
CA PRO A 41 -11.96 2.34 -11.76
C PRO A 41 -12.12 1.03 -11.00
N ASP A 42 -12.52 -0.06 -11.67
CA ASP A 42 -12.75 -1.36 -11.04
C ASP A 42 -11.51 -2.27 -11.02
N LEU A 43 -10.42 -1.85 -11.68
CA LEU A 43 -9.20 -2.65 -11.83
C LEU A 43 -8.66 -3.19 -10.49
N TRP A 44 -8.73 -2.36 -9.45
CA TRP A 44 -8.15 -2.67 -8.15
C TRP A 44 -9.13 -3.34 -7.18
N SER A 45 -10.39 -3.46 -7.57
CA SER A 45 -11.44 -4.07 -6.74
C SER A 45 -11.05 -5.50 -6.36
N GLY A 46 -11.18 -5.83 -5.08
CA GLY A 46 -10.78 -7.14 -4.53
C GLY A 46 -9.26 -7.40 -4.49
N THR A 47 -8.42 -6.44 -4.86
CA THR A 47 -6.95 -6.57 -4.77
C THR A 47 -6.42 -5.84 -3.53
N THR A 48 -5.58 -6.54 -2.78
CA THR A 48 -5.09 -6.11 -1.48
C THR A 48 -3.57 -6.27 -1.37
N LEU A 49 -2.95 -5.54 -0.46
CA LEU A 49 -1.54 -5.61 -0.14
C LEU A 49 -1.39 -6.04 1.33
N PRO A 50 -0.93 -7.26 1.61
CA PRO A 50 -0.54 -7.67 2.94
C PRO A 50 0.60 -6.79 3.45
N VAL A 51 0.50 -6.33 4.70
CA VAL A 51 1.60 -5.60 5.37
C VAL A 51 2.34 -6.53 6.33
N PRO A 52 3.62 -6.23 6.68
CA PRO A 52 4.35 -6.98 7.69
C PRO A 52 3.59 -7.03 9.03
N ALA A 53 3.73 -8.13 9.77
CA ALA A 53 2.96 -8.36 11.00
C ALA A 53 3.31 -7.36 12.13
N ASP A 54 4.52 -6.81 12.11
CA ASP A 54 5.03 -5.78 13.01
C ASP A 54 4.78 -4.35 12.51
N ALA A 55 4.11 -4.19 11.37
CA ALA A 55 3.82 -2.89 10.80
C ALA A 55 2.67 -2.19 11.56
N PRO A 56 2.69 -0.84 11.63
CA PRO A 56 1.60 -0.09 12.25
C PRO A 56 0.29 -0.25 11.48
N ARG A 57 -0.82 0.03 12.18
CA ARG A 57 -2.15 -0.02 11.57
C ARG A 57 -2.51 1.25 10.82
N GLN A 58 -1.88 2.38 11.15
CA GLN A 58 -2.17 3.68 10.54
C GLN A 58 -1.00 4.14 9.69
N TRP A 59 -1.35 4.67 8.53
CA TRP A 59 -0.41 5.13 7.52
C TRP A 59 -0.86 6.48 6.99
N THR A 60 0.10 7.33 6.62
CA THR A 60 -0.17 8.55 5.87
C THR A 60 0.51 8.45 4.51
N CYS A 61 -0.24 8.70 3.44
CA CYS A 61 0.31 8.76 2.09
C CYS A 61 1.04 10.10 1.90
N ALA A 62 2.36 10.08 1.74
CA ALA A 62 3.16 11.29 1.55
C ALA A 62 2.86 12.04 0.24
N LEU A 63 2.24 11.37 -0.74
CA LEU A 63 1.90 11.96 -2.04
C LEU A 63 0.56 12.70 -2.03
N THR A 64 -0.39 12.26 -1.20
CA THR A 64 -1.77 12.79 -1.19
C THR A 64 -2.15 13.42 0.15
N GLY A 65 -1.43 13.11 1.23
CA GLY A 65 -1.78 13.46 2.61
C GLY A 65 -2.88 12.60 3.21
N GLU A 66 -3.45 11.63 2.48
CA GLU A 66 -4.54 10.79 2.97
C GLU A 66 -4.06 9.76 4.01
N SER A 67 -4.88 9.53 5.02
CA SER A 67 -4.66 8.47 5.99
C SER A 67 -5.28 7.16 5.51
N HIS A 68 -4.55 6.06 5.69
CA HIS A 68 -5.01 4.71 5.41
C HIS A 68 -4.87 3.83 6.64
N LEU A 69 -5.84 2.95 6.84
CA LEU A 69 -5.81 1.95 7.90
C LEU A 69 -5.62 0.56 7.29
N THR A 70 -4.72 -0.21 7.88
CA THR A 70 -4.64 -1.65 7.65
C THR A 70 -5.88 -2.30 8.25
N GLY A 71 -6.55 -3.15 7.47
CA GLY A 71 -7.69 -3.95 7.93
C GLY A 71 -7.31 -4.92 9.05
N GLU A 72 -8.31 -5.47 9.73
CA GLU A 72 -8.09 -6.48 10.78
C GLU A 72 -7.37 -7.74 10.28
N ASP A 73 -7.45 -8.00 8.97
CA ASP A 73 -6.79 -9.09 8.26
C ASP A 73 -5.33 -8.78 7.89
N GLY A 74 -4.79 -7.64 8.31
CA GLY A 74 -3.42 -7.23 8.03
C GLY A 74 -3.20 -6.75 6.59
N ARG A 75 -4.25 -6.25 5.93
CA ARG A 75 -4.19 -5.86 4.51
C ARG A 75 -4.61 -4.43 4.25
N LEU A 76 -3.98 -3.81 3.26
CA LEU A 76 -4.39 -2.53 2.66
C LEU A 76 -5.13 -2.81 1.36
N ARG A 77 -6.19 -2.06 1.06
CA ARG A 77 -6.95 -2.22 -0.18
C ARG A 77 -6.39 -1.32 -1.29
N LEU A 78 -6.09 -1.88 -2.46
CA LEU A 78 -5.47 -1.13 -3.54
C LEU A 78 -6.43 -0.16 -4.25
N ASP A 79 -7.73 -0.43 -4.24
CA ASP A 79 -8.76 0.49 -4.72
C ASP A 79 -8.80 1.80 -3.91
N ARG A 80 -8.43 1.74 -2.63
CA ARG A 80 -8.25 2.92 -1.78
C ARG A 80 -6.89 3.58 -1.99
N LEU A 81 -5.81 2.80 -2.03
CA LEU A 81 -4.46 3.35 -2.19
C LEU A 81 -4.25 4.05 -3.53
N PHE A 82 -4.87 3.54 -4.60
CA PHE A 82 -4.74 4.11 -5.94
C PHE A 82 -5.95 4.96 -6.37
N GLY A 83 -6.84 5.30 -5.44
CA GLY A 83 -8.06 6.05 -5.74
C GLY A 83 -7.80 7.47 -6.24
N VAL A 84 -6.69 8.09 -5.83
CA VAL A 84 -6.31 9.46 -6.21
C VAL A 84 -5.15 9.47 -7.21
N LEU A 85 -4.08 8.72 -6.94
CA LEU A 85 -2.89 8.63 -7.80
C LEU A 85 -2.56 7.15 -8.05
N PRO A 86 -2.03 6.79 -9.25
CA PRO A 86 -1.52 5.46 -9.52
C PRO A 86 -0.14 5.25 -8.88
N ALA A 87 0.01 5.63 -7.61
CA ALA A 87 1.17 5.44 -6.77
C ALA A 87 0.80 5.78 -5.33
N ALA A 88 1.31 4.99 -4.37
CA ALA A 88 1.20 5.28 -2.95
C ALA A 88 2.56 5.17 -2.28
N LEU A 89 2.90 6.17 -1.45
CA LEU A 89 4.06 6.15 -0.57
C LEU A 89 3.57 6.36 0.85
N LEU A 90 3.37 5.25 1.57
CA LEU A 90 2.83 5.24 2.91
C LEU A 90 3.96 5.35 3.92
N LEU A 91 3.79 6.25 4.89
CA LEU A 91 4.71 6.42 6.00
C LEU A 91 3.98 6.02 7.28
N SER A 92 4.66 5.24 8.13
CA SER A 92 4.28 5.08 9.52
C SER A 92 4.45 6.42 10.22
N ASP A 93 3.47 6.84 11.01
CA ASP A 93 3.66 7.98 11.91
C ASP A 93 4.55 7.52 13.08
N PRO A 94 5.74 8.13 13.30
CA PRO A 94 6.61 7.73 14.40
C PRO A 94 6.09 8.16 15.79
N ASP A 95 5.05 9.00 15.86
CA ASP A 95 4.59 9.68 17.09
C ASP A 95 3.29 9.11 17.69
N LEU A 96 2.80 7.96 17.20
CA LEU A 96 1.66 7.24 17.80
C LEU A 96 2.17 6.11 18.72
N GLU A 97 2.60 6.48 19.92
CA GLU A 97 2.76 5.57 21.08
C GLU A 97 1.43 5.27 21.77
#